data_AF-A0NYB7-F1
#
_entry.id   AF-A0NYB7-F1
#
_cell.length_a   1.000
_cell.length_b   1.000
_cell.length_c   1.000
_cell.angle_alpha   90.00
_cell.angle_beta   90.00
_cell.angle_gamma   90.00
#
_symmetry.space_group_name_H-M   'P 1'
#
loop_
_entity.id
_entity.type
_entity.pdbx_description
1 polymer ?
#
loop_
_entity_poly.entity_id
_entity_poly.type
_entity_poly.pdbx_seq_one_letter_code
_entity_poly.pdbx_strand_id
1 'polypeptide(L)' 'MRLTPPSLIVFIVSLALFVVAVLPMLGVAIPSIGVSTVHLLIGSWAVLAAGVLFKGI' A
#
# COMPACT_ATOMS: atom_id res chain seq x y z
N MET A 1 -5.13 -15.57 -16.03
CA MET A 1 -4.75 -15.84 -14.62
C MET A 1 -5.93 -15.45 -13.74
N ARG A 2 -6.41 -16.34 -12.87
CA ARG A 2 -7.52 -16.03 -11.96
C ARG A 2 -6.96 -15.12 -10.87
N LEU A 3 -7.40 -13.86 -10.81
CA LEU A 3 -7.02 -12.93 -9.75
C LEU A 3 -7.66 -13.42 -8.45
N THR A 4 -6.85 -13.98 -7.56
CA THR A 4 -7.25 -14.38 -6.21
C THR A 4 -7.13 -13.17 -5.29
N PRO A 5 -8.15 -12.85 -4.48
CA PRO A 5 -8.09 -11.69 -3.58
C PRO A 5 -6.89 -11.86 -2.65
N PRO A 6 -6.16 -10.80 -2.25
CA PRO A 6 -4.95 -10.92 -1.45
C PRO A 6 -5.23 -11.52 -0.05
N SER A 7 -4.20 -11.94 0.69
CA SER A 7 -4.43 -12.33 2.09
C SER A 7 -4.87 -11.11 2.91
N LEU A 8 -5.64 -11.34 4.00
CA LEU A 8 -6.10 -10.27 4.87
C LEU A 8 -4.92 -9.42 5.37
N ILE A 9 -3.80 -10.06 5.71
CA ILE A 9 -2.58 -9.40 6.20
C ILE A 9 -2.00 -8.48 5.12
N VAL A 10 -1.84 -8.95 3.88
CA VAL A 10 -1.28 -8.14 2.78
C VAL A 10 -2.20 -6.96 2.45
N PHE A 11 -3.52 -7.17 2.50
CA PHE A 11 -4.48 -6.10 2.34
C PHE A 11 -4.34 -5.03 3.44
N ILE A 12 -4.25 -5.43 4.71
CA ILE A 12 -4.08 -4.50 5.84
C ILE A 12 -2.77 -3.71 5.72
N VAL A 13 -1.66 -4.35 5.36
CA VAL A 13 -0.37 -3.67 5.16
C VAL A 13 -0.45 -2.65 4.03
N SER A 14 -1.06 -3.03 2.90
CA SER A 14 -1.25 -2.13 1.77
C SER A 14 -2.14 -0.95 2.13
N LEU A 15 -3.23 -1.20 2.87
CA LEU A 15 -4.15 -0.18 3.35
C LEU A 15 -3.46 0.79 4.30
N ALA A 16 -2.65 0.31 5.24
CA ALA A 16 -1.90 1.16 6.15
C ALA A 16 -0.92 2.08 5.39
N LEU A 17 -0.18 1.53 4.42
CA LEU A 17 0.72 2.33 3.56
C LEU A 17 -0.05 3.39 2.76
N PHE A 18 -1.22 3.03 2.23
CA PHE A 18 -2.07 3.97 1.51
C PHE A 18 -2.58 5.10 2.41
N VAL A 19 -3.07 4.79 3.62
CA VAL A 19 -3.54 5.80 4.59
C VAL A 19 -2.41 6.76 4.96
N VAL A 20 -1.21 6.25 5.24
CA VAL A 20 -0.03 7.09 5.54
C VAL A 20 0.35 7.97 4.35
N ALA A 21 0.18 7.51 3.12
CA ALA A 21 0.46 8.31 1.93
C ALA A 21 -0.62 9.37 1.64
N VAL A 22 -1.89 9.10 1.91
CA VAL A 22 -2.99 10.02 1.60
C VAL A 22 -3.12 11.14 2.63
N LEU A 23 -2.83 10.87 3.91
CA LEU A 23 -2.93 11.86 4.98
C LEU A 23 -2.15 13.17 4.70
N PRO A 24 -0.89 13.14 4.21
CA PRO A 24 -0.18 14.34 3.79
C PRO A 24 -0.85 15.10 2.63
N MET A 25 -1.48 14.39 1.70
CA MET A 25 -2.23 15.02 0.59
C MET A 25 -3.48 15.75 1.08
N LEU A 26 -4.04 15.31 2.22
CA LEU A 26 -5.16 15.96 2.90
C LEU A 26 -4.71 17.07 3.86
N GLY A 27 -3.42 17.42 3.88
CA GLY A 27 -2.87 18.46 4.75
C GLY A 27 -2.60 18.00 6.19
N VAL A 28 -2.73 16.70 6.49
CA VAL A 28 -2.37 16.15 7.79
C VAL A 28 -0.87 15.92 7.84
N ALA A 29 -0.18 16.65 8.71
CA ALA A 29 1.25 16.52 8.90
C ALA A 29 1.60 15.15 9.50
N ILE A 30 2.23 14.29 8.70
CA ILE A 30 2.85 13.05 9.16
C ILE A 30 4.36 13.25 9.22
N PRO A 31 5.02 12.95 10.35
CA PRO A 31 6.47 12.87 10.41
C PRO A 31 6.94 11.68 9.57
N SER A 32 7.15 11.93 8.28
CA SER A 32 7.75 10.97 7.34
C SER A 32 9.22 11.37 7.15
N ILE A 33 10.11 10.45 7.53
CA ILE A 33 11.56 10.66 7.40
C ILE A 33 11.89 10.50 5.91
N GLY A 34 12.03 11.61 5.17
CA GLY A 34 12.66 11.68 3.84
C GLY A 34 12.03 10.88 2.69
N VAL A 35 11.03 10.03 2.94
CA VAL A 35 10.36 9.22 1.92
C VAL A 35 9.28 10.07 1.27
N SER A 36 9.42 10.33 -0.04
CA SER A 36 8.41 11.05 -0.81
C SER A 36 7.07 10.29 -0.77
N THR A 37 5.99 11.02 -0.50
CA THR A 37 4.61 10.52 -0.39
C THR A 37 4.19 9.68 -1.60
N VAL A 38 4.72 10.02 -2.78
CA VAL A 38 4.50 9.30 -4.04
C VAL A 38 5.06 7.88 -3.98
N HIS A 39 6.20 7.66 -3.32
CA HIS A 39 6.80 6.34 -3.17
C HIS A 39 5.98 5.44 -2.25
N LEU A 40 5.37 5.99 -1.20
CA LEU A 40 4.47 5.25 -0.31
C LEU A 40 3.18 4.85 -1.05
N LEU A 41 2.65 5.73 -1.90
CA LEU A 41 1.52 5.41 -2.80
C LEU A 41 1.86 4.26 -3.75
N ILE A 42 2.99 4.36 -4.46
CA ILE A 42 3.45 3.30 -5.36
C ILE A 42 3.67 1.98 -4.60
N GLY A 43 4.31 2.04 -3.43
CA GLY A 43 4.54 0.88 -2.57
C GLY A 43 3.23 0.23 -2.11
N SER A 44 2.25 1.04 -1.68
CA SER A 44 0.94 0.54 -1.25
C SER A 44 0.20 -0.23 -2.36
N TRP A 45 0.28 0.27 -3.59
CA TRP A 45 -0.32 -0.39 -4.76
C TRP A 45 0.46 -1.63 -5.17
N ALA A 46 1.79 -1.55 -5.21
CA ALA A 46 2.66 -2.65 -5.61
C ALA A 46 2.54 -3.84 -4.65
N VAL A 47 2.48 -3.60 -3.33
CA VAL A 47 2.28 -4.64 -2.31
C VAL A 47 0.92 -5.32 -2.47
N LEU A 48 -0.13 -4.55 -2.73
CA LEU A 48 -1.47 -5.09 -2.99
C LEU A 48 -1.49 -5.93 -4.27
N ALA A 49 -0.90 -5.42 -5.35
CA ALA A 49 -0.81 -6.08 -6.64
C ALA A 49 -0.01 -7.40 -6.53
N ALA A 50 1.13 -7.38 -5.84
CA ALA A 50 1.90 -8.58 -5.54
C ALA A 50 1.07 -9.58 -4.71
N GLY A 51 0.33 -9.10 -3.70
CA GLY A 51 -0.56 -9.92 -2.89
C GLY A 51 -1.66 -10.63 -3.69
N VAL A 52 -2.10 -10.05 -4.82
CA VAL A 52 -3.05 -10.67 -5.73
C VAL A 52 -2.35 -11.62 -6.71
N LEU A 53 -1.20 -11.22 -7.24
CA LEU A 53 -0.48 -11.94 -8.28
C LEU A 53 0.17 -13.24 -7.77
N PHE A 54 0.73 -13.20 -6.55
CA PHE A 54 1.48 -14.32 -5.97
C PHE A 54 0.64 -15.19 -5.01
N LYS A 55 -0.65 -14.90 -4.81
CA LYS A 55 -1.49 -15.72 -3.92
C LYS A 55 -1.85 -17.05 -4.58
N GLY A 56 -1.11 -18.09 -4.23
CA GLY A 56 -1.30 -19.45 -4.75
C GLY A 56 -0.06 -20.06 -5.41
N ILE A 57 1.10 -19.38 -5.37
CA ILE A 57 2.42 -20.02 -5.40
C ILE A 57 2.76 -20.37 -3.95
#